data_AF-Q4RNZ5-F1
#
_entry.id   AF-Q4RNZ5-F1
#
_cell.length_a   1.000
_cell.length_b   1.000
_cell.length_c   1.000
_cell.angle_alpha   90.00
_cell.angle_beta   90.00
_cell.angle_gamma   90.00
#
_symmetry.space_group_name_H-M   'P 1'
#
loop_
_entity.id
_entity.type
_entity.pdbx_description
1 polymer ?
#
loop_
_entity_poly.entity_id
_entity_poly.type
_entity_poly.pdbx_seq_one_letter_code
_entity_poly.pdbx_strand_id
1 'polypeptide(L)' 'MAELHIISWIVGSSSFSESSLFHKWGVHTRAAWCPLSGLRGGQTQVDVPQNGKIASWSHTIDLHCTTKDLDD' A
#
# COMPACT_ATOMS: atom_id res chain seq x y z
N MET A 1 8.48 20.60 12.97
CA MET A 1 8.60 19.46 12.04
C MET A 1 8.28 18.15 12.74
N ALA A 2 7.39 17.35 12.19
CA ALA A 2 7.10 15.98 12.64
C ALA A 2 7.22 15.01 11.45
N GLU A 3 7.65 13.79 11.73
CA GLU A 3 7.83 12.73 10.73
C GLU A 3 6.88 11.56 11.00
N LEU A 4 6.50 10.84 9.95
CA LEU A 4 5.65 9.66 10.00
C LEU A 4 6.23 8.57 9.10
N HIS A 5 6.58 7.44 9.72
CA HIS A 5 6.98 6.23 9.03
C HIS A 5 5.83 5.21 9.08
N ILE A 6 5.38 4.77 7.91
CA ILE A 6 4.35 3.74 7.76
C ILE A 6 5.01 2.50 7.21
N ILE A 7 5.06 1.45 8.01
CA ILE A 7 5.52 0.12 7.63
C ILE A 7 4.34 -0.84 7.80
N SER A 8 3.79 -1.33 6.71
CA SER A 8 2.57 -2.15 6.70
C SER A 8 2.56 -3.16 5.56
N TRP A 9 1.67 -4.15 5.64
CA TRP A 9 1.71 -5.34 4.78
C TRP A 9 0.30 -5.61 4.24
N ILE A 10 0.14 -5.64 2.93
CA ILE A 10 -1.09 -6.11 2.28
C ILE A 10 -1.02 -7.64 2.23
N VAL A 11 -1.71 -8.29 3.17
CA VAL A 11 -1.66 -9.75 3.33
C VAL A 11 -2.29 -10.48 2.14
N GLY A 12 -3.53 -10.12 1.80
CA GLY A 12 -4.31 -10.82 0.79
C GLY A 12 -5.79 -10.46 0.85
N SER A 13 -6.59 -11.06 -0.03
CA SER A 13 -8.05 -10.96 0.00
C SER A 13 -8.71 -12.22 -0.58
N SER A 14 -9.98 -12.44 -0.27
CA SER A 14 -10.77 -13.61 -0.72
C SER A 14 -12.08 -13.17 -1.34
N SER A 15 -12.91 -14.15 -1.71
CA SER A 15 -14.30 -13.95 -2.18
C SER A 15 -14.40 -13.34 -3.59
N PHE A 16 -13.41 -13.60 -4.43
CA PHE A 16 -13.46 -13.32 -5.87
C PHE A 16 -13.87 -14.58 -6.64
N SER A 17 -14.53 -14.40 -7.78
CA SER A 17 -14.86 -15.49 -8.71
C SER A 17 -13.64 -15.96 -9.50
N GLU A 18 -12.64 -15.10 -9.62
CA GLU A 18 -11.42 -15.27 -10.40
C GLU A 18 -10.27 -15.72 -9.51
N SER A 19 -9.34 -16.49 -10.06
CA SER A 19 -8.12 -16.90 -9.36
C SER A 19 -6.90 -16.05 -9.73
N SER A 20 -6.76 -15.56 -10.96
CA SER A 20 -5.59 -14.76 -11.34
C SER A 20 -5.72 -13.31 -10.90
N LEU A 21 -5.26 -12.98 -9.69
CA LEU A 21 -5.49 -11.69 -9.04
C LEU A 21 -4.22 -10.98 -8.61
N PHE A 22 -4.16 -9.67 -8.88
CA PHE A 22 -3.21 -8.75 -8.26
C PHE A 22 -3.97 -7.65 -7.51
N HIS A 23 -3.30 -6.97 -6.58
CA HIS A 23 -3.83 -5.80 -5.90
C HIS A 23 -3.17 -4.52 -6.40
N LYS A 24 -3.98 -3.53 -6.80
CA LYS A 24 -3.51 -2.16 -7.03
C LYS A 24 -3.85 -1.29 -5.85
N TRP A 25 -2.87 -0.52 -5.41
CA TRP A 25 -2.98 0.31 -4.22
C TRP A 25 -2.44 1.71 -4.48
N GLY A 26 -2.86 2.64 -3.61
CA GLY A 26 -2.39 4.01 -3.60
C GLY A 26 -2.58 4.64 -2.23
N VAL A 27 -1.63 5.48 -1.82
CA VAL A 27 -1.67 6.24 -0.58
C VAL A 27 -1.97 7.70 -0.90
N HIS A 28 -3.06 8.20 -0.33
CA HIS A 28 -3.46 9.58 -0.46
C HIS A 28 -3.15 10.33 0.84
N THR A 29 -2.25 11.31 0.76
CA THR A 29 -1.95 12.23 1.86
C THR A 29 -2.71 13.54 1.68
N ARG A 30 -3.16 14.17 2.78
CA ARG A 30 -3.73 15.53 2.76
C ARG A 30 -2.63 16.57 2.96
N ALA A 31 -2.99 17.85 2.83
CA ALA A 31 -2.06 18.99 2.75
C ALA A 31 -0.98 19.06 3.83
N ALA A 32 -1.23 18.55 5.03
CA ALA A 32 -0.27 18.57 6.13
C ALA A 32 0.91 17.60 5.97
N TRP A 33 0.79 16.55 5.15
CA TRP A 33 1.80 15.50 5.04
C TRP A 33 2.36 15.38 3.62
N CYS A 34 3.68 15.46 3.52
CA CYS A 34 4.43 15.27 2.28
C CYS A 34 5.24 13.98 2.31
N PRO A 35 4.97 13.03 1.39
CA PRO A 35 5.81 11.86 1.18
C PRO A 35 7.22 12.28 0.77
N LEU A 36 8.22 11.80 1.50
CA LEU A 36 9.64 12.02 1.23
C LEU A 36 10.28 10.82 0.52
N SER A 37 9.95 9.60 0.94
CA SER A 37 10.46 8.38 0.34
C SER A 37 9.46 7.23 0.46
N GLY A 38 9.69 6.17 -0.31
CA GLY A 38 8.75 5.05 -0.43
C GLY A 38 7.78 5.20 -1.59
N LEU A 39 7.03 4.13 -1.86
CA LEU A 39 6.07 4.08 -2.96
C LEU A 39 4.72 4.66 -2.51
N ARG A 40 4.14 5.55 -3.31
CA ARG A 40 2.80 6.11 -3.07
C ARG A 40 1.68 5.30 -3.68
N GLY A 41 2.02 4.23 -4.38
CA GLY A 41 1.09 3.37 -5.06
C GLY A 41 1.84 2.37 -5.92
N GLY A 42 1.13 1.35 -6.37
CA GLY A 42 1.73 0.28 -7.13
C GLY A 42 0.76 -0.85 -7.41
N GLN A 43 1.35 -1.94 -7.85
CA GLN A 43 0.67 -3.18 -8.14
C GLN A 43 1.50 -4.32 -7.56
N THR A 44 0.83 -5.28 -6.94
CA THR A 44 1.48 -6.51 -6.46
C THR A 44 1.77 -7.45 -7.62
N GLN A 45 2.52 -8.52 -7.34
CA GLN A 45 2.51 -9.68 -8.21
C GLN A 45 1.10 -10.27 -8.33
N VAL A 46 0.88 -11.05 -9.39
CA VAL A 46 -0.32 -11.87 -9.54
C VAL A 46 -0.18 -13.10 -8.67
N ASP A 47 -1.19 -13.38 -7.87
CA ASP A 47 -1.38 -14.67 -7.21
C ASP A 47 -2.48 -15.46 -7.93
N VAL A 48 -2.40 -16.80 -7.86
CA VAL A 48 -3.39 -17.73 -8.41
C VAL A 48 -3.77 -18.74 -7.32
N PRO A 49 -4.63 -18.38 -6.36
CA PRO A 49 -4.96 -19.24 -5.26
C PRO A 49 -5.78 -20.44 -5.75
N GLN A 50 -5.48 -21.61 -5.20
CA GLN A 50 -6.21 -22.84 -5.51
C GLN A 50 -7.56 -22.88 -4.77
N ASN A 51 -8.64 -23.27 -5.46
CA ASN A 51 -9.97 -23.58 -4.90
C ASN A 51 -10.51 -22.56 -3.88
N GLY A 52 -10.79 -21.32 -4.31
CA GLY A 52 -11.50 -20.33 -3.47
C GLY A 52 -10.73 -19.87 -2.23
N LYS A 53 -9.44 -20.19 -2.15
CA LYS A 53 -8.54 -19.71 -1.10
C LYS A 53 -8.21 -18.22 -1.29
N ILE A 54 -7.69 -17.61 -0.24
CA ILE A 54 -7.24 -16.22 -0.20
C ILE A 54 -6.13 -16.02 -1.26
N ALA A 55 -6.27 -14.99 -2.10
CA ALA A 55 -5.15 -14.47 -2.90
C ALA A 55 -4.17 -13.78 -1.95
N SER A 56 -2.95 -14.31 -1.83
CA SER A 56 -1.91 -13.77 -0.95
C SER A 56 -0.88 -12.98 -1.74
N TRP A 57 -0.79 -11.69 -1.44
CA TRP A 57 0.20 -10.82 -2.07
C TRP A 57 1.41 -10.55 -1.17
N SER A 58 1.20 -10.56 0.15
CA SER A 58 2.24 -10.30 1.15
C SER A 58 3.12 -9.09 0.80
N HIS A 59 2.49 -8.02 0.30
CA HIS A 59 3.19 -6.87 -0.26
C HIS A 59 3.43 -5.82 0.82
N THR A 60 4.69 -5.45 1.02
CA THR A 60 5.07 -4.43 2.00
C THR A 60 4.83 -3.03 1.45
N ILE A 61 4.21 -2.18 2.26
CA ILE A 61 4.16 -0.73 2.08
C ILE A 61 5.12 -0.14 3.10
N ASP A 62 6.13 0.56 2.59
CA ASP A 62 7.04 1.39 3.35
C ASP A 62 6.95 2.82 2.80
N LEU A 63 6.55 3.76 3.65
CA LEU A 63 6.34 5.16 3.29
C LEU A 63 6.84 6.07 4.41
N HIS A 64 7.69 7.02 4.06
CA HIS A 64 8.15 8.08 4.95
C HIS A 64 7.51 9.40 4.53
N CYS A 65 6.82 10.05 5.46
CA CYS A 65 6.26 11.38 5.30
C CYS A 65 6.85 12.35 6.32
N THR A 66 6.93 13.62 5.94
CA THR A 66 7.15 14.72 6.88
C THR A 66 5.96 15.67 6.88
N THR A 67 5.77 16.39 7.98
CA THR A 67 4.87 17.54 7.98
C THR A 67 5.43 18.60 7.05
N LYS A 68 4.57 19.20 6.23
CA LYS A 68 4.93 20.49 5.64
C LYS A 68 5.17 21.48 6.76
N ASP A 69 6.32 22.17 6.74
CA ASP A 69 6.51 23.32 7.60
C ASP A 69 5.41 24.34 7.29
N LEU A 70 4.94 25.01 8.35
CA LEU A 70 3.99 26.09 8.24
C LEU A 70 4.76 27.39 7.96
N ASP A 71 5.38 27.53 6.79
CA ASP A 71 6.03 28.79 6.37
C ASP A 71 5.78 28.99 4.85
N ASP A 72 5.35 30.14 4.30
CA ASP A 72 5.10 31.50 4.84
C ASP A 72 3.65 31.97 4.57
#